data_AF-A0A415DGS8-F1
#
_entry.id   AF-A0A415DGS8-F1
#
_cell.length_a   1.000
_cell.length_b   1.000
_cell.length_c   1.000
_cell.angle_alpha   90.00
_cell.angle_beta   90.00
_cell.angle_gamma   90.00
#
_symmetry.space_group_name_H-M   'P 1'
#
loop_
_entity.id
_entity.type
_entity.pdbx_description
1 polymer ?
#
loop_
_entity_poly.entity_id
_entity_poly.type
_entity_poly.pdbx_seq_one_letter_code
_entity_poly.pdbx_strand_id
1 'polypeptide(L)'
;MARGKSITKSQERLLIKLYKDEECSIKKIMELTGIKSEQTVYRLLDQNGIPRRAKVNGVTKILVSLERDVADILIKKKNISMFVNNAIRFYVEQHTK
;
A
#
# COMPACT_ATOMS: atom_id res chain seq x y z
N MET A 1 -14.26 32.74 -12.01
CA MET A 1 -13.97 31.29 -12.03
C MET A 1 -14.26 30.73 -10.65
N ALA A 2 -15.21 29.80 -10.51
CA ALA A 2 -15.61 29.28 -9.21
C ALA A 2 -14.45 28.51 -8.55
N ARG A 3 -14.04 28.94 -7.35
CA ARG A 3 -13.06 28.21 -6.52
C ARG A 3 -13.59 26.79 -6.33
N GLY A 4 -12.85 25.79 -6.80
CA GLY A 4 -13.22 24.38 -6.62
C GLY A 4 -13.48 24.07 -5.15
N LYS A 5 -14.54 23.31 -4.86
CA LYS A 5 -14.94 22.90 -3.50
C LYS A 5 -13.70 22.45 -2.71
N SER A 6 -13.37 23.20 -1.66
CA SER A 6 -12.31 22.85 -0.71
C SER A 6 -12.61 21.49 -0.11
N ILE A 7 -11.62 20.60 -0.08
CA ILE A 7 -11.74 19.32 0.65
C ILE A 7 -11.99 19.63 2.12
N THR A 8 -13.00 19.00 2.70
CA THR A 8 -13.32 19.20 4.11
C THR A 8 -12.31 18.46 5.00
N LYS A 9 -12.02 18.98 6.20
CA LYS A 9 -11.14 18.32 7.18
C LYS A 9 -11.59 16.89 7.51
N SER A 10 -12.89 16.60 7.43
CA SER A 10 -13.43 15.26 7.67
C SER A 10 -13.07 14.28 6.55
N GLN A 11 -13.10 14.71 5.28
CA GLN A 11 -12.66 13.89 4.15
C GLN A 11 -11.16 13.61 4.23
N GLU A 12 -10.36 14.60 4.62
CA GLU A 12 -8.92 14.45 4.82
C GLU A 12 -8.58 13.46 5.94
N ARG A 13 -9.25 13.55 7.10
CA ARG A 13 -9.07 12.57 8.19
C ARG A 13 -9.43 11.16 7.76
N LEU A 14 -10.54 11.00 7.03
CA LEU A 14 -10.97 9.70 6.51
C LEU A 14 -9.96 9.14 5.49
N LEU A 15 -9.46 9.99 4.59
CA LEU A 15 -8.40 9.64 3.65
C LEU A 15 -7.16 9.09 4.36
N ILE A 16 -6.66 9.82 5.35
CA ILE A 16 -5.44 9.45 6.08
C ILE A 16 -5.63 8.11 6.80
N LYS A 17 -6.77 7.92 7.47
CA LYS A 17 -7.10 6.68 8.16
C LYS A 17 -7.09 5.50 7.18
N LEU A 18 -7.88 5.58 6.11
CA LEU A 18 -7.96 4.52 5.10
C LEU A 18 -6.63 4.26 4.37
N TYR A 19 -5.82 5.30 4.21
CA TYR A 19 -4.50 5.16 3.57
C TYR A 19 -3.53 4.38 4.47
N LYS A 20 -3.47 4.72 5.77
CA LYS A 20 -2.61 4.07 6.78
C LYS A 20 -3.01 2.65 7.11
N ASP A 21 -4.31 2.35 7.08
CA ASP A 21 -4.80 0.98 7.26
C ASP A 21 -4.31 0.06 6.15
N GLU A 22 -3.85 0.61 5.01
CA GLU A 22 -3.30 -0.08 3.85
C GLU A 22 -4.22 -1.15 3.18
N GLU A 23 -5.41 -1.42 3.72
CA GLU A 23 -6.39 -2.39 3.20
C GLU A 23 -7.11 -1.90 1.93
N CYS A 24 -7.23 -0.59 1.77
CA CYS A 24 -7.96 0.00 0.65
C CYS A 24 -7.03 0.49 -0.46
N SER A 25 -7.37 0.21 -1.72
CA SER A 25 -6.70 0.83 -2.88
C SER A 25 -7.03 2.32 -2.97
N ILE A 26 -6.20 3.11 -3.67
CA ILE A 26 -6.46 4.55 -3.87
C ILE A 26 -7.84 4.79 -4.49
N LYS A 27 -8.24 3.99 -5.49
CA LYS A 27 -9.58 4.06 -6.09
C LYS A 27 -10.68 3.85 -5.06
N LYS A 28 -10.54 2.84 -4.19
CA LYS A 28 -11.54 2.59 -3.14
C LYS A 28 -11.59 3.71 -2.11
N ILE A 29 -10.44 4.28 -1.77
CA ILE A 29 -10.34 5.43 -0.89
C ILE A 29 -11.05 6.65 -1.50
N MET A 30 -10.89 6.89 -2.80
CA MET A 30 -11.59 7.97 -3.52
C MET A 30 -13.12 7.80 -3.47
N GLU A 31 -13.62 6.58 -3.67
CA GLU A 31 -15.05 6.27 -3.53
C GLU A 31 -15.57 6.57 -2.12
N LEU A 32 -14.87 6.10 -1.09
CA LEU A 32 -15.29 6.25 0.32
C LEU A 32 -15.20 7.70 0.83
N THR A 33 -14.21 8.46 0.35
CA THR A 33 -13.97 9.85 0.77
C THR A 33 -14.73 10.87 -0.08
N GLY A 34 -15.26 10.46 -1.23
CA GLY A 34 -15.86 11.36 -2.22
C GLY A 34 -14.85 12.27 -2.92
N ILE A 35 -13.55 12.00 -2.80
CA ILE A 35 -12.49 12.75 -3.47
C ILE A 35 -12.45 12.31 -4.94
N LYS A 36 -12.74 13.25 -5.84
CA LYS A 36 -12.87 12.96 -7.28
C LYS A 36 -11.55 12.80 -8.04
N SER A 37 -10.42 13.20 -7.45
CA SER A 37 -9.12 13.19 -8.11
C SER A 37 -8.06 12.49 -7.27
N GLU A 38 -7.39 11.53 -7.89
CA GLU A 38 -6.23 10.84 -7.32
C GLU A 38 -5.07 11.82 -7.03
N GLN A 39 -4.89 12.84 -7.87
CA GLN A 39 -3.89 13.88 -7.62
C GLN A 39 -4.18 14.64 -6.31
N THR A 40 -5.45 14.88 -5.99
CA THR A 40 -5.84 15.52 -4.73
C THR A 40 -5.53 14.61 -3.54
N VAL A 41 -5.75 13.30 -3.67
CA VAL A 41 -5.38 12.32 -2.64
C VAL A 41 -3.88 12.40 -2.35
N TYR A 42 -3.06 12.32 -3.38
CA TYR A 42 -1.61 12.36 -3.24
C TYR A 42 -1.10 13.68 -2.65
N ARG A 43 -1.67 14.82 -3.08
CA ARG A 43 -1.34 16.13 -2.53
C ARG A 43 -1.66 16.22 -1.04
N LEU A 44 -2.80 15.71 -0.60
CA LEU A 44 -3.17 15.70 0.82
C LEU A 44 -2.24 14.81 1.64
N LEU A 45 -1.87 13.64 1.12
CA LEU A 45 -0.89 12.77 1.77
C LEU A 45 0.47 13.47 1.92
N ASP A 46 0.93 14.19 0.89
CA ASP A 46 2.19 14.94 0.92
C ASP A 46 2.15 16.09 1.94
N GLN A 47 1.06 16.85 1.94
CA GLN A 47 0.83 17.93 2.92
C GLN A 47 0.83 17.43 4.37
N ASN A 48 0.44 16.17 4.58
CA ASN A 48 0.44 15.52 5.89
C ASN A 48 1.73 14.72 6.17
N GLY A 49 2.74 14.78 5.31
CA GLY A 49 4.01 14.05 5.47
C GLY A 49 3.86 12.53 5.45
N ILE A 50 2.82 12.00 4.80
CA ILE A 50 2.56 10.55 4.77
C ILE A 50 3.34 9.93 3.61
N PRO A 51 4.28 9.01 3.88
CA PRO A 51 5.07 8.37 2.84
C PRO A 51 4.18 7.51 1.93
N ARG A 52 4.61 7.36 0.68
CA ARG A 52 3.92 6.49 -0.28
C ARG A 52 4.09 5.02 0.12
N ARG A 53 3.04 4.24 -0.05
CA ARG A 53 3.11 2.78 0.08
C ARG A 53 4.20 2.22 -0.83
N ALA A 54 5.05 1.36 -0.27
CA ALA A 54 6.12 0.72 -1.01
C ALA A 54 5.54 -0.14 -2.15
N LYS A 55 5.94 0.16 -3.37
CA LYS A 55 5.58 -0.67 -4.54
C LYS A 55 6.65 -1.75 -4.70
N VAL A 56 6.21 -3.00 -4.88
CA VAL A 56 7.10 -4.04 -5.37
C VAL A 56 7.25 -3.84 -6.87
N ASN A 57 8.46 -3.49 -7.31
CA ASN A 57 8.80 -3.46 -8.73
C ASN A 57 9.03 -4.91 -9.20
N GLY A 58 7.95 -5.60 -9.53
CA GLY A 58 8.01 -6.98 -10.01
C GLY A 58 8.65 -7.04 -11.40
N VAL A 59 9.90 -7.50 -11.48
CA VAL A 59 10.64 -7.65 -12.75
C VAL A 59 10.31 -9.00 -13.41
N THR A 60 9.98 -10.02 -12.64
CA THR A 60 9.71 -11.38 -13.14
C THR A 60 8.76 -12.11 -12.20
N LYS A 61 7.98 -13.07 -12.73
CA LYS A 61 7.13 -13.97 -11.96
C LYS A 61 7.73 -15.37 -11.99
N ILE A 62 7.82 -16.01 -10.83
CA ILE A 62 8.31 -17.38 -10.67
C ILE A 62 7.16 -18.22 -10.10
N LEU A 63 6.93 -19.39 -10.67
CA LEU A 63 6.00 -20.38 -10.13
C LEU A 63 6.79 -21.33 -9.22
N VAL A 64 6.33 -21.52 -7.99
CA VAL A 64 6.96 -22.41 -7.01
C VAL A 64 5.92 -23.28 -6.34
N SER A 65 6.29 -24.51 -6.01
CA SER A 65 5.48 -25.39 -5.16
C SER A 65 5.84 -25.10 -3.70
N LEU A 66 4.83 -24.91 -2.86
CA LEU A 66 4.98 -24.60 -1.44
C LEU A 66 4.42 -25.73 -0.59
N GLU A 67 5.04 -25.97 0.56
CA GLU A 67 4.47 -26.81 1.60
C GLU A 67 3.22 -26.16 2.20
N ARG A 68 2.33 -26.99 2.76
CA ARG A 68 0.99 -26.55 3.20
C ARG A 68 1.07 -25.47 4.28
N ASP A 69 1.91 -25.69 5.27
CA ASP A 69 2.18 -24.75 6.37
C ASP A 69 2.77 -23.43 5.87
N VAL A 70 3.69 -23.47 4.91
CA VAL A 70 4.29 -22.28 4.29
C VAL A 70 3.24 -21.48 3.51
N ALA A 71 2.37 -22.17 2.76
CA ALA A 71 1.26 -21.53 2.05
C ALA A 71 0.31 -20.81 3.01
N ASP A 72 -0.04 -21.43 4.14
CA ASP A 72 -0.91 -20.83 5.17
C ASP A 72 -0.30 -19.58 5.79
N ILE A 73 1.03 -19.55 5.98
CA ILE A 73 1.74 -18.35 6.46
C ILE A 73 1.65 -17.23 5.42
N LEU A 74 1.86 -17.55 4.14
CA LEU A 74 1.87 -16.55 3.06
C LEU A 74 0.48 -15.96 2.82
N ILE A 75 -0.58 -16.76 2.83
CA ILE A 75 -1.96 -16.30 2.60
C ILE A 75 -2.40 -15.27 3.64
N LYS A 76 -1.90 -15.36 4.88
CA LYS A 76 -2.18 -14.40 5.96
C LYS A 76 -1.45 -13.06 5.78
N LYS A 77 -0.49 -12.95 4.86
CA LYS A 77 0.28 -11.71 4.67
C LYS A 77 -0.41 -10.78 3.68
N LYS A 78 -0.46 -9.51 4.04
CA LYS A 78 -1.02 -8.42 3.23
C LYS A 78 -0.37 -8.29 1.84
N ASN A 79 0.95 -8.48 1.76
CA ASN A 79 1.69 -8.42 0.51
C ASN A 79 2.70 -9.57 0.43
N ILE A 80 2.29 -10.66 -0.21
CA ILE A 80 3.08 -11.88 -0.37
C ILE A 80 4.40 -11.57 -1.09
N SER A 81 4.38 -10.77 -2.15
CA SER A 81 5.59 -10.47 -2.93
C SER A 81 6.63 -9.69 -2.12
N MET A 82 6.19 -8.70 -1.33
CA MET A 82 7.09 -7.96 -0.45
C MET A 82 7.66 -8.87 0.64
N PHE A 83 6.80 -9.71 1.23
CA PHE A 83 7.21 -10.65 2.27
C PHE A 83 8.27 -11.63 1.77
N VAL A 84 8.05 -12.26 0.61
CA VAL A 84 8.99 -13.21 0.00
C VAL A 84 10.32 -12.51 -0.33
N ASN A 85 10.29 -11.33 -0.96
CA ASN A 85 11.52 -10.59 -1.27
C ASN A 85 12.33 -10.25 -0.02
N ASN A 86 11.66 -9.81 1.05
CA ASN A 86 12.33 -9.46 2.30
C ASN A 86 12.87 -10.71 3.02
N ALA A 87 12.14 -11.83 2.99
CA ALA A 87 12.59 -13.09 3.58
C ALA A 87 13.85 -13.62 2.88
N ILE A 88 13.89 -13.57 1.54
CA ILE A 88 15.08 -14.00 0.77
C ILE A 88 16.28 -13.11 1.11
N ARG A 89 16.12 -11.78 1.12
CA ARG A 89 17.22 -10.86 1.49
C ARG A 89 17.75 -11.13 2.89
N PHE A 90 16.85 -11.24 3.86
CA PHE A 90 17.21 -11.54 5.25
C PHE A 90 17.97 -12.86 5.36
N TYR A 91 17.51 -13.92 4.68
CA TYR A 91 18.19 -15.21 4.70
C TYR A 91 19.62 -15.11 4.15
N VAL A 92 19.80 -14.43 3.02
CA VAL A 92 21.12 -14.23 2.39
C VAL A 92 22.06 -13.41 3.30
N GLU A 93 21.57 -12.32 3.91
CA GLU A 93 22.37 -11.49 4.83
C GLU A 93 22.88 -12.25 6.06
N GLN A 94 22.12 -13.21 6.57
CA GLN A 94 22.49 -14.00 7.74
C GLN A 94 23.47 -15.14 7.42
N HIS A 95 23.54 -15.59 6.17
CA HIS A 95 24.34 -16.75 5.75
C HIS A 95 25.55 -16.40 4.87
N THR A 96 25.77 -15.10 4.60
CA THR A 96 26.90 -14.60 3.78
C THR A 96 27.82 -13.68 4.58
N LYS A 97 28.02 -13.97 5.87
CA LYS A 97 29.07 -13.38 6.71
C LYS A 97 30.09 -14.44 7.11
#